data_AF-A0A5C6XM19-F1
#
_entry.id   AF-A0A5C6XM19-F1
#
_cell.length_a   1.000
_cell.length_b   1.000
_cell.length_c   1.000
_cell.angle_alpha   90.00
_cell.angle_beta   90.00
_cell.angle_gamma   90.00
#
_symmetry.space_group_name_H-M   'P 1'
#
loop_
_entity.id
_entity.type
_entity.pdbx_description
1 polymer ?
#
loop_
_entity_poly.entity_id
_entity_poly.type
_entity_poly.pdbx_seq_one_letter_code
_entity_poly.pdbx_strand_id
1 'polypeptide(L)'
;MNKLIASIYINKFFKTITVVFCAFSLCSCASKKISDISYLKESKALVASFPKLNVYQTRKSKDNPVVIFIHGGYWNEGRKGIYGFLGRNFAKKDVVTIIPNYTLSPNGNYNTMAKEVAAAIKWTHENIEKYNGNPDQIFLMGHSAGGHLIALVGTNPKYLEDRDIVKGIILNDAAGLDMYSYLKKYPPTKNHNYDVTWTGKEENWKDASPIYFVSEKTPPIFMITGTKTFPSIISQNKGFLEKLNKFQPNVKINFQSKKHIPMMRQFFWPWNKNYKEILEFIDIHK
;
A
#
# COMPACT_ATOMS: atom_id res chain seq x y z
N MET A 1 54.72 -29.20 -14.33
CA MET A 1 54.08 -28.68 -13.09
C MET A 1 52.95 -27.66 -13.35
N ASN A 2 53.03 -26.77 -14.35
CA ASN A 2 52.06 -25.67 -14.50
C ASN A 2 50.66 -26.03 -15.06
N LYS A 3 50.49 -27.17 -15.76
CA LYS A 3 49.16 -27.58 -16.28
C LYS A 3 48.25 -28.22 -15.23
N LEU A 4 48.82 -28.84 -14.18
CA LEU A 4 48.02 -29.49 -13.14
C LEU A 4 47.39 -28.49 -12.16
N ILE A 5 48.08 -27.39 -11.87
CA ILE A 5 47.62 -26.35 -10.94
C ILE A 5 46.46 -25.54 -11.55
N ALA A 6 46.50 -25.23 -12.85
CA ALA A 6 45.42 -24.51 -13.53
C ALA A 6 44.08 -25.28 -13.54
N SER A 7 44.12 -26.62 -13.66
CA SER A 7 42.94 -27.49 -13.65
C SER A 7 42.20 -27.48 -12.29
N ILE A 8 42.95 -27.40 -11.18
CA ILE A 8 42.38 -27.40 -9.82
C ILE A 8 41.68 -26.06 -9.52
N TYR A 9 42.22 -24.93 -9.99
CA TYR A 9 41.60 -23.61 -9.80
C TYR A 9 40.35 -23.41 -10.65
N ILE A 10 40.33 -23.92 -11.89
CA ILE A 10 39.15 -23.86 -12.76
C ILE A 10 37.99 -24.68 -12.16
N ASN A 11 38.26 -25.85 -11.59
CA ASN A 11 37.24 -26.68 -10.94
C ASN A 11 36.67 -26.07 -9.64
N LYS A 12 37.49 -25.37 -8.84
CA LYS A 12 37.00 -24.62 -7.65
C LYS A 12 36.18 -23.39 -8.04
N PHE A 13 36.56 -22.71 -9.12
CA PHE A 13 35.84 -21.53 -9.63
C PHE A 13 34.46 -21.92 -10.18
N PHE A 14 34.35 -23.01 -10.94
CA PHE A 14 33.08 -23.53 -11.42
C PHE A 14 32.18 -24.07 -10.30
N LYS A 15 32.72 -24.77 -9.28
CA LYS A 15 31.91 -25.20 -8.12
C LYS A 15 31.33 -24.02 -7.33
N THR A 16 32.05 -22.90 -7.22
CA THR A 16 31.58 -21.71 -6.50
C THR A 16 30.46 -20.98 -7.26
N ILE A 17 30.54 -20.92 -8.60
CA ILE A 17 29.49 -20.33 -9.45
C ILE A 17 28.20 -21.17 -9.42
N THR A 18 28.31 -22.50 -9.42
CA THR A 18 27.14 -23.39 -9.35
C THR A 18 26.39 -23.28 -8.01
N VAL A 19 27.10 -23.08 -6.89
CA VAL A 19 26.46 -22.88 -5.57
C VAL A 19 25.73 -21.54 -5.50
N VAL A 20 26.27 -20.48 -6.10
CA VAL A 20 25.60 -19.17 -6.17
C VAL A 20 24.35 -19.24 -7.07
N PHE A 21 24.39 -19.97 -8.19
CA PHE A 21 23.22 -20.13 -9.07
C PHE A 21 22.10 -21.00 -8.47
N CYS A 22 22.45 -22.03 -7.68
CA CYS A 22 21.48 -22.84 -6.94
C CYS A 22 20.82 -22.06 -5.78
N ALA A 23 21.56 -21.20 -5.08
CA ALA A 23 21.00 -20.35 -4.02
C ALA A 23 20.01 -19.31 -4.56
N PHE A 24 20.23 -18.78 -5.79
CA PHE A 24 19.27 -17.88 -6.44
C PHE A 24 18.02 -18.60 -6.97
N SER A 25 18.14 -19.87 -7.38
CA SER A 25 17.01 -20.66 -7.88
C SER A 25 16.04 -21.11 -6.79
N LEU A 26 16.51 -21.31 -5.55
CA LEU A 26 15.67 -21.70 -4.40
C LEU A 26 14.80 -20.55 -3.85
N CYS A 27 15.15 -19.29 -4.12
CA CYS A 27 14.36 -18.14 -3.66
C CYS A 27 13.08 -17.86 -4.48
N SER A 28 12.97 -18.44 -5.68
CA SER A 28 11.81 -18.31 -6.57
C SER A 28 10.59 -19.12 -6.10
N CYS A 29 10.81 -20.16 -5.29
CA CYS A 29 9.75 -21.10 -4.89
C CYS A 29 8.87 -20.61 -3.72
N ALA A 30 9.26 -19.56 -2.97
CA ALA A 30 8.56 -19.20 -1.74
C ALA A 30 7.22 -18.46 -1.97
N SER A 31 7.07 -17.73 -3.09
CA SER A 31 5.89 -16.89 -3.37
C SER A 31 5.35 -17.13 -4.78
N LYS A 32 4.04 -17.04 -4.97
CA LYS A 32 3.35 -17.09 -6.26
C LYS A 32 2.71 -15.72 -6.55
N LYS A 33 2.87 -15.22 -7.77
CA LYS A 33 2.15 -14.04 -8.28
C LYS A 33 1.04 -14.49 -9.22
N ILE A 34 -0.17 -14.00 -9.00
CA ILE A 34 -1.28 -14.04 -9.95
C ILE A 34 -1.53 -12.60 -10.39
N SER A 35 -1.55 -12.36 -11.71
CA SER A 35 -1.56 -11.00 -12.26
C SER A 35 -2.87 -10.68 -12.96
N ASP A 36 -3.18 -9.39 -13.04
CA ASP A 36 -4.20 -8.85 -13.94
C ASP A 36 -5.60 -9.43 -13.73
N ILE A 37 -5.97 -9.58 -12.46
CA ILE A 37 -7.31 -9.99 -12.04
C ILE A 37 -8.23 -8.77 -12.04
N SER A 38 -9.37 -8.88 -12.70
CA SER A 38 -10.43 -7.87 -12.64
C SER A 38 -11.12 -7.91 -11.28
N TYR A 39 -11.30 -6.75 -10.66
CA TYR A 39 -11.97 -6.62 -9.35
C TYR A 39 -13.19 -5.71 -9.38
N LEU A 40 -13.42 -5.02 -10.48
CA LEU A 40 -14.64 -4.28 -10.74
C LEU A 40 -15.60 -5.18 -11.51
N LYS A 41 -16.82 -5.38 -11.00
CA LYS A 41 -17.95 -5.83 -11.83
C LYS A 41 -18.30 -4.64 -12.73
N GLU A 42 -18.33 -4.84 -14.05
CA GLU A 42 -18.52 -3.84 -15.12
C GLU A 42 -18.98 -2.47 -14.59
N SER A 43 -18.02 -1.59 -14.26
CA SER A 43 -18.35 -0.26 -13.75
C SER A 43 -18.51 0.70 -14.93
N LYS A 44 -19.26 1.79 -14.74
CA LYS A 44 -19.36 2.89 -15.71
C LYS A 44 -18.07 3.73 -15.74
N ALA A 45 -16.90 3.09 -15.86
CA ALA A 45 -15.65 3.81 -16.03
C ALA A 45 -15.61 4.43 -17.43
N LEU A 46 -15.27 5.72 -17.52
CA LEU A 46 -15.09 6.47 -18.76
C LEU A 46 -13.84 6.03 -19.56
N VAL A 47 -13.34 4.80 -19.36
CA VAL A 47 -12.02 4.36 -19.85
C VAL A 47 -12.10 2.99 -20.51
N ALA A 48 -11.35 2.81 -21.60
CA ALA A 48 -11.33 1.62 -22.46
C ALA A 48 -10.87 0.30 -21.77
N SER A 49 -10.33 0.36 -20.54
CA SER A 49 -9.99 -0.84 -19.77
C SER A 49 -10.13 -0.62 -18.26
N PHE A 50 -10.82 -1.54 -17.58
CA PHE A 50 -10.96 -1.52 -16.13
C PHE A 50 -9.62 -1.72 -15.41
N PRO A 51 -9.36 -1.02 -14.28
CA PRO A 51 -8.22 -1.32 -13.44
C PRO A 51 -8.27 -2.76 -12.93
N LYS A 52 -7.08 -3.35 -12.80
CA LYS A 52 -6.86 -4.74 -12.39
C LYS A 52 -5.94 -4.81 -11.18
N LEU A 53 -5.95 -5.93 -10.47
CA LEU A 53 -5.06 -6.19 -9.34
C LEU A 53 -4.11 -7.36 -9.57
N ASN A 54 -3.04 -7.40 -8.79
CA ASN A 54 -2.17 -8.56 -8.65
C ASN A 54 -2.31 -9.13 -7.24
N VAL A 55 -2.26 -10.45 -7.10
CA VAL A 55 -2.17 -11.16 -5.83
C VAL A 55 -0.79 -11.80 -5.71
N TYR A 56 -0.17 -11.66 -4.54
CA TYR A 56 1.08 -12.30 -4.15
C TYR A 56 0.80 -13.16 -2.92
N GLN A 57 0.96 -14.47 -3.05
CA GLN A 57 0.66 -15.42 -1.96
C GLN A 57 1.88 -16.30 -1.66
N THR A 58 1.96 -16.77 -0.42
CA THR A 58 2.84 -17.88 -0.03
C THR A 58 2.35 -19.18 -0.65
N ARG A 59 3.29 -20.09 -0.96
CA ARG A 59 2.96 -21.47 -1.39
C ARG A 59 2.89 -22.45 -0.22
N LYS A 60 3.26 -22.02 0.99
CA LYS A 60 3.55 -22.91 2.12
C LYS A 60 2.41 -23.01 3.13
N SER A 61 1.70 -21.92 3.37
CA SER A 61 0.60 -21.85 4.33
C SER A 61 -0.71 -21.39 3.67
N LYS A 62 -1.81 -21.59 4.40
CA LYS A 62 -3.15 -21.10 4.11
C LYS A 62 -3.61 -20.22 5.28
N ASP A 63 -4.77 -19.58 5.11
CA ASP A 63 -5.42 -18.79 6.15
C ASP A 63 -4.53 -17.67 6.70
N ASN A 64 -3.87 -16.95 5.78
CA ASN A 64 -2.88 -15.95 6.12
C ASN A 64 -3.48 -14.54 6.18
N PRO A 65 -2.97 -13.62 7.02
CA PRO A 65 -3.37 -12.23 7.00
C PRO A 65 -3.10 -11.59 5.63
N VAL A 66 -3.89 -10.58 5.33
CA VAL A 66 -3.97 -9.98 3.99
C VAL A 66 -3.62 -8.51 4.04
N VAL A 67 -2.66 -8.07 3.23
CA VAL A 67 -2.34 -6.64 3.05
C VAL A 67 -2.75 -6.18 1.65
N ILE A 68 -3.66 -5.21 1.58
CA ILE A 68 -3.99 -4.51 0.35
C ILE A 68 -3.13 -3.25 0.27
N PHE A 69 -2.17 -3.22 -0.65
CA PHE A 69 -1.27 -2.08 -0.84
C PHE A 69 -1.75 -1.15 -1.95
N ILE A 70 -2.06 0.11 -1.60
CA ILE A 70 -2.42 1.17 -2.54
C ILE A 70 -1.21 2.07 -2.81
N HIS A 71 -0.84 2.20 -4.08
CA HIS A 71 0.33 2.97 -4.48
C HIS A 71 0.12 4.49 -4.41
N GLY A 72 1.23 5.23 -4.38
CA GLY A 72 1.23 6.69 -4.51
C GLY A 72 1.38 7.15 -5.97
N GLY A 73 1.69 8.45 -6.14
CA GLY A 73 1.92 9.07 -7.45
C GLY A 73 0.98 10.23 -7.75
N TYR A 74 0.82 11.18 -6.82
CA TYR A 74 0.01 12.40 -7.00
C TYR A 74 -1.41 12.18 -7.56
N TRP A 75 -2.00 11.00 -7.32
CA TRP A 75 -3.30 10.59 -7.86
C TRP A 75 -3.41 10.53 -9.40
N ASN A 76 -2.35 10.87 -10.14
CA ASN A 76 -2.31 10.90 -11.60
C ASN A 76 -1.24 9.96 -12.21
N GLU A 77 -0.40 9.34 -11.38
CA GLU A 77 0.70 8.46 -11.76
C GLU A 77 0.76 7.20 -10.87
N GLY A 78 1.61 6.26 -11.28
CA GLY A 78 1.87 5.02 -10.57
C GLY A 78 1.20 3.80 -11.22
N ARG A 79 1.58 2.61 -10.74
CA ARG A 79 1.01 1.32 -11.17
C ARG A 79 1.46 0.18 -10.27
N LYS A 80 0.60 -0.84 -10.12
CA LYS A 80 0.84 -2.07 -9.35
C LYS A 80 2.14 -2.80 -9.72
N GLY A 81 2.58 -2.71 -10.97
CA GLY A 81 3.78 -3.40 -11.46
C GLY A 81 5.08 -2.96 -10.77
N ILE A 82 5.15 -1.71 -10.29
CA ILE A 82 6.33 -1.16 -9.60
C ILE A 82 6.54 -1.84 -8.24
N TYR A 83 5.47 -2.26 -7.59
CA TYR A 83 5.48 -2.70 -6.18
C TYR A 83 5.51 -4.22 -6.01
N GLY A 84 5.81 -4.97 -7.07
CA GLY A 84 5.89 -6.43 -6.99
C GLY A 84 6.96 -6.97 -6.02
N PHE A 85 7.98 -6.18 -5.70
CA PHE A 85 8.95 -6.52 -4.65
C PHE A 85 8.30 -6.55 -3.26
N LEU A 86 7.39 -5.61 -2.98
CA LEU A 86 6.67 -5.50 -1.70
C LEU A 86 5.79 -6.73 -1.50
N GLY A 87 4.97 -7.04 -2.51
CA GLY A 87 4.07 -8.20 -2.46
C GLY A 87 4.81 -9.53 -2.32
N ARG A 88 5.96 -9.70 -3.00
CA ARG A 88 6.79 -10.90 -2.80
C ARG A 88 7.42 -10.97 -1.41
N ASN A 89 7.83 -9.84 -0.84
CA ASN A 89 8.49 -9.81 0.46
C ASN A 89 7.52 -10.08 1.62
N PHE A 90 6.27 -9.63 1.52
CA PHE A 90 5.17 -10.00 2.44
C PHE A 90 4.74 -11.46 2.24
N ALA A 91 4.58 -11.92 0.99
CA ALA A 91 4.25 -13.32 0.73
C ALA A 91 5.29 -14.31 1.28
N LYS A 92 6.58 -13.93 1.32
CA LYS A 92 7.64 -14.73 1.96
C LYS A 92 7.55 -14.78 3.50
N LYS A 93 6.72 -13.94 4.10
CA LYS A 93 6.44 -13.84 5.54
C LYS A 93 5.01 -14.28 5.86
N ASP A 94 4.43 -15.10 4.98
CA ASP A 94 3.07 -15.63 5.12
C ASP A 94 2.00 -14.53 5.31
N VAL A 95 2.14 -13.44 4.54
CA VAL A 95 1.12 -12.40 4.38
C VAL A 95 0.73 -12.33 2.90
N VAL A 96 -0.54 -12.57 2.59
CA VAL A 96 -1.03 -12.42 1.21
C VAL A 96 -1.11 -10.93 0.88
N THR A 97 -0.55 -10.52 -0.26
CA THR A 97 -0.57 -9.11 -0.66
C THR A 97 -1.36 -8.89 -1.94
N ILE A 98 -2.25 -7.92 -1.92
CA ILE A 98 -3.03 -7.46 -3.06
C ILE A 98 -2.52 -6.10 -3.46
N ILE A 99 -2.26 -5.89 -4.74
CA ILE A 99 -1.84 -4.59 -5.27
C ILE A 99 -2.74 -4.23 -6.46
N PRO A 100 -3.81 -3.43 -6.25
CA PRO A 100 -4.65 -2.94 -7.32
C PRO A 100 -4.00 -1.75 -8.04
N ASN A 101 -4.29 -1.61 -9.34
CA ASN A 101 -4.35 -0.29 -9.96
C ASN A 101 -5.70 0.34 -9.62
N TYR A 102 -5.79 1.67 -9.72
CA TYR A 102 -7.02 2.44 -9.72
C TYR A 102 -6.95 3.49 -10.83
N THR A 103 -8.09 4.06 -11.21
CA THR A 103 -8.22 5.06 -12.27
C THR A 103 -7.52 6.35 -11.87
N LEU A 104 -6.51 6.74 -12.64
CA LEU A 104 -5.70 7.92 -12.39
C LEU A 104 -6.35 9.18 -12.98
N SER A 105 -6.11 10.32 -12.34
CA SER A 105 -6.48 11.63 -12.87
C SER A 105 -5.72 11.91 -14.18
N PRO A 106 -6.35 12.45 -15.24
CA PRO A 106 -7.66 13.11 -15.25
C PRO A 106 -8.84 12.19 -15.59
N ASN A 107 -8.62 10.88 -15.76
CA ASN A 107 -9.69 9.94 -16.12
C ASN A 107 -10.64 9.62 -14.94
N GLY A 108 -10.24 9.99 -13.73
CA GLY A 108 -11.04 9.89 -12.51
C GLY A 108 -10.62 10.94 -11.48
N ASN A 109 -11.54 11.26 -10.58
CA ASN A 109 -11.27 12.14 -9.43
C ASN A 109 -11.05 11.31 -8.15
N TYR A 110 -10.80 11.98 -7.02
CA TYR A 110 -10.56 11.30 -5.74
C TYR A 110 -11.69 10.33 -5.35
N ASN A 111 -12.95 10.67 -5.65
CA ASN A 111 -14.12 9.87 -5.33
C ASN A 111 -14.22 8.63 -6.22
N THR A 112 -13.86 8.73 -7.51
CA THR A 112 -13.71 7.55 -8.37
C THR A 112 -12.65 6.60 -7.80
N MET A 113 -11.47 7.13 -7.46
CA MET A 113 -10.36 6.33 -6.90
C MET A 113 -10.76 5.66 -5.58
N ALA A 114 -11.41 6.39 -4.67
CA ALA A 114 -11.85 5.86 -3.38
C ALA A 114 -12.89 4.74 -3.54
N LYS A 115 -13.84 4.89 -4.48
CA LYS A 115 -14.82 3.83 -4.81
C LYS A 115 -14.14 2.57 -5.35
N GLU A 116 -13.12 2.72 -6.17
CA GLU A 116 -12.37 1.57 -6.70
C GLU A 116 -11.51 0.89 -5.63
N VAL A 117 -10.90 1.66 -4.72
CA VAL A 117 -10.22 1.10 -3.54
C VAL A 117 -11.20 0.32 -2.67
N ALA A 118 -12.39 0.86 -2.39
CA ALA A 118 -13.43 0.14 -1.66
C ALA A 118 -13.87 -1.15 -2.39
N ALA A 119 -14.01 -1.10 -3.72
CA ALA A 119 -14.31 -2.28 -4.52
C ALA A 119 -13.19 -3.34 -4.46
N ALA A 120 -11.92 -2.92 -4.40
CA ALA A 120 -10.80 -3.84 -4.21
C ALA A 120 -10.79 -4.49 -2.81
N ILE A 121 -11.22 -3.77 -1.78
CA ILE A 121 -11.40 -4.32 -0.42
C ILE A 121 -12.51 -5.38 -0.45
N LYS A 122 -13.68 -5.03 -1.00
CA LYS A 122 -14.81 -5.97 -1.14
C LYS A 122 -14.43 -7.20 -1.95
N TRP A 123 -13.75 -7.02 -3.07
CA TRP A 123 -13.27 -8.14 -3.88
C TRP A 123 -12.34 -9.04 -3.07
N THR A 124 -11.42 -8.46 -2.30
CA THR A 124 -10.50 -9.21 -1.44
C THR A 124 -11.29 -10.07 -0.45
N HIS A 125 -12.21 -9.48 0.31
CA HIS A 125 -13.03 -10.22 1.27
C HIS A 125 -13.81 -11.38 0.61
N GLU A 126 -14.41 -11.15 -0.56
CA GLU A 126 -15.18 -12.18 -1.28
C GLU A 126 -14.33 -13.29 -1.91
N ASN A 127 -13.01 -13.11 -2.06
CA ASN A 127 -12.21 -13.97 -2.93
C ASN A 127 -10.89 -14.46 -2.34
N ILE A 128 -10.41 -13.91 -1.23
CA ILE A 128 -9.00 -14.09 -0.86
C ILE A 128 -8.66 -15.49 -0.34
N GLU A 129 -9.65 -16.24 0.14
CA GLU A 129 -9.51 -17.64 0.56
C GLU A 129 -8.88 -18.51 -0.54
N LYS A 130 -9.29 -18.31 -1.81
CA LYS A 130 -8.75 -19.06 -2.96
C LYS A 130 -7.28 -18.74 -3.26
N TYR A 131 -6.74 -17.70 -2.62
CA TYR A 131 -5.35 -17.27 -2.71
C TYR A 131 -4.60 -17.43 -1.38
N ASN A 132 -5.05 -18.34 -0.52
CA ASN A 132 -4.44 -18.65 0.78
C ASN A 132 -4.53 -17.51 1.82
N GLY A 133 -5.40 -16.51 1.62
CA GLY A 133 -5.60 -15.43 2.60
C GLY A 133 -6.87 -15.63 3.42
N ASN A 134 -6.88 -15.08 4.64
CA ASN A 134 -8.02 -15.06 5.54
C ASN A 134 -8.85 -13.77 5.27
N PRO A 135 -10.13 -13.88 4.90
CA PRO A 135 -10.99 -12.71 4.62
C PRO A 135 -11.30 -11.87 5.86
N ASP A 136 -11.18 -12.43 7.06
CA ASP A 136 -11.39 -11.74 8.34
C ASP A 136 -10.14 -10.99 8.83
N GLN A 137 -9.00 -11.12 8.13
CA GLN A 137 -7.72 -10.50 8.52
C GLN A 137 -7.18 -9.55 7.44
N ILE A 138 -8.00 -8.59 7.02
CA ILE A 138 -7.64 -7.62 5.97
C ILE A 138 -7.07 -6.33 6.57
N PHE A 139 -5.88 -5.97 6.10
CA PHE A 139 -5.15 -4.76 6.46
C PHE A 139 -4.92 -3.91 5.21
N LEU A 140 -4.95 -2.59 5.38
CA LEU A 140 -4.65 -1.64 4.30
C LEU A 140 -3.26 -1.06 4.51
N MET A 141 -2.48 -0.94 3.45
CA MET A 141 -1.20 -0.23 3.47
C MET A 141 -1.13 0.74 2.30
N GLY A 142 -0.64 1.96 2.53
CA GLY A 142 -0.70 3.01 1.52
C GLY A 142 0.49 3.93 1.59
N HIS A 143 1.01 4.33 0.43
CA HIS A 143 2.08 5.32 0.33
C HIS A 143 1.60 6.61 -0.32
N SER A 144 1.94 7.77 0.25
CA SER A 144 1.64 9.07 -0.37
C SER A 144 0.14 9.21 -0.66
N ALA A 145 -0.24 9.46 -1.93
CA ALA A 145 -1.63 9.45 -2.41
C ALA A 145 -2.40 8.14 -2.10
N GLY A 146 -1.73 6.98 -2.06
CA GLY A 146 -2.37 5.73 -1.64
C GLY A 146 -2.67 5.70 -0.15
N GLY A 147 -1.85 6.37 0.66
CA GLY A 147 -2.10 6.60 2.09
C GLY A 147 -3.35 7.46 2.31
N HIS A 148 -3.53 8.50 1.49
CA HIS A 148 -4.79 9.26 1.44
C HIS A 148 -5.99 8.35 1.17
N LEU A 149 -5.95 7.57 0.09
CA LEU A 149 -7.09 6.77 -0.35
C LEU A 149 -7.51 5.73 0.70
N ILE A 150 -6.56 5.02 1.31
CA ILE A 150 -6.91 4.03 2.35
C ILE A 150 -7.40 4.68 3.64
N ALA A 151 -6.85 5.84 4.01
CA ALA A 151 -7.33 6.58 5.17
C ALA A 151 -8.77 7.06 4.91
N LEU A 152 -9.04 7.58 3.70
CA LEU A 152 -10.37 8.05 3.33
C LEU A 152 -11.39 6.93 3.32
N VAL A 153 -11.08 5.81 2.65
CA VAL A 153 -12.00 4.66 2.56
C VAL A 153 -12.20 4.01 3.93
N GLY A 154 -11.14 3.84 4.72
CA GLY A 154 -11.23 3.18 6.02
C GLY A 154 -11.87 4.02 7.13
N THR A 155 -11.93 5.34 6.98
CA THR A 155 -12.57 6.23 7.97
C THR A 155 -13.98 6.65 7.58
N ASN A 156 -14.27 6.82 6.29
CA ASN A 156 -15.51 7.39 5.80
C ASN A 156 -16.56 6.30 5.45
N PRO A 157 -17.71 6.24 6.16
CA PRO A 157 -18.74 5.23 5.92
C PRO A 157 -19.39 5.31 4.52
N LYS A 158 -19.21 6.43 3.80
CA LYS A 158 -19.63 6.57 2.40
C LYS A 158 -19.02 5.53 1.47
N TYR A 159 -17.79 5.10 1.74
CA TYR A 159 -17.07 4.13 0.90
C TYR A 159 -17.10 2.72 1.46
N LEU A 160 -17.13 2.59 2.78
CA LEU A 160 -17.10 1.32 3.47
C LEU A 160 -18.00 1.40 4.71
N GLU A 161 -19.22 0.89 4.58
CA GLU A 161 -20.22 0.95 5.65
C GLU A 161 -19.81 0.05 6.83
N ASP A 162 -19.53 -1.22 6.53
CA ASP A 162 -18.92 -2.16 7.47
C ASP A 162 -17.40 -1.96 7.49
N ARG A 163 -16.93 -1.20 8.48
CA ARG A 163 -15.50 -0.92 8.68
C ARG A 163 -14.77 -2.04 9.42
N ASP A 164 -15.49 -2.99 10.03
CA ASP A 164 -14.88 -4.09 10.80
C ASP A 164 -14.21 -5.13 9.90
N ILE A 165 -14.53 -5.09 8.59
CA ILE A 165 -13.83 -5.82 7.53
C ILE A 165 -12.35 -5.43 7.41
N VAL A 166 -11.96 -4.22 7.87
CA VAL A 166 -10.56 -3.75 7.89
C VAL A 166 -10.05 -3.80 9.31
N LYS A 167 -9.09 -4.69 9.57
CA LYS A 167 -8.47 -4.89 10.90
C LYS A 167 -7.38 -3.87 11.23
N GLY A 168 -6.86 -3.15 10.24
CA GLY A 168 -5.93 -2.05 10.48
C GLY A 168 -5.46 -1.33 9.23
N ILE A 169 -4.92 -0.12 9.44
CA ILE A 169 -4.46 0.79 8.37
C ILE A 169 -3.01 1.20 8.64
N ILE A 170 -2.14 0.98 7.66
CA ILE A 170 -0.71 1.32 7.69
C ILE A 170 -0.46 2.52 6.75
N LEU A 171 -0.26 3.68 7.34
CA LEU A 171 0.03 4.93 6.64
C LEU A 171 1.55 5.10 6.51
N ASN A 172 2.09 4.86 5.31
CA ASN A 172 3.50 5.11 5.01
C ASN A 172 3.64 6.44 4.26
N ASP A 173 4.07 7.48 4.97
CA ASP A 173 4.31 8.81 4.40
C ASP A 173 3.09 9.33 3.63
N ALA A 174 1.91 9.19 4.25
CA ALA A 174 0.62 9.49 3.64
C ALA A 174 0.50 10.98 3.31
N ALA A 175 0.10 11.28 2.08
CA ALA A 175 -0.28 12.64 1.67
C ALA A 175 -1.79 12.83 1.89
N GLY A 176 -2.27 14.07 1.73
CA GLY A 176 -3.69 14.38 1.58
C GLY A 176 -4.61 14.00 2.74
N LEU A 177 -4.11 13.93 3.99
CA LEU A 177 -4.95 13.62 5.14
C LEU A 177 -5.89 14.79 5.52
N ASP A 178 -5.56 16.02 5.09
CA ASP A 178 -6.41 17.21 5.16
C ASP A 178 -6.28 18.04 3.88
N MET A 179 -7.04 17.64 2.86
CA MET A 179 -7.10 18.34 1.57
C MET A 179 -7.91 19.63 1.64
N TYR A 180 -8.88 19.76 2.55
CA TYR A 180 -9.64 20.99 2.73
C TYR A 180 -8.73 22.15 3.12
N SER A 181 -7.97 22.00 4.21
CA SER A 181 -7.04 23.06 4.65
C SER A 181 -5.93 23.29 3.63
N TYR A 182 -5.43 22.22 2.99
CA TYR A 182 -4.37 22.31 1.99
C TYR A 182 -4.83 23.09 0.74
N LEU A 183 -5.98 22.75 0.17
CA LEU A 183 -6.46 23.34 -1.10
C LEU A 183 -6.97 24.77 -0.91
N LYS A 184 -7.43 25.17 0.28
CA LYS A 184 -7.70 26.59 0.57
C LYS A 184 -6.45 27.45 0.51
N LYS A 185 -5.31 26.90 0.95
CA LYS A 185 -4.02 27.60 0.91
C LYS A 185 -3.35 27.49 -0.47
N TYR A 186 -3.54 26.36 -1.14
CA TYR A 186 -2.95 26.03 -2.43
C TYR A 186 -4.06 25.56 -3.38
N PRO A 187 -4.81 26.49 -4.00
CA PRO A 187 -5.91 26.14 -4.90
C PRO A 187 -5.48 25.16 -5.99
N PRO A 188 -6.36 24.22 -6.38
CA PRO A 188 -6.03 23.18 -7.35
C PRO A 188 -5.68 23.79 -8.71
N THR A 189 -4.66 23.24 -9.36
CA THR A 189 -4.19 23.69 -10.69
C THR A 189 -4.14 22.51 -11.64
N LYS A 190 -3.89 22.76 -12.93
CA LYS A 190 -3.61 21.71 -13.92
C LYS A 190 -2.34 20.91 -13.62
N ASN A 191 -1.46 21.42 -12.75
CA ASN A 191 -0.29 20.65 -12.33
C ASN A 191 -0.74 19.39 -11.60
N HIS A 192 -0.25 18.23 -12.04
CA HIS A 192 -0.69 16.91 -11.59
C HIS A 192 -2.21 16.66 -11.69
N ASN A 193 -2.93 17.39 -12.56
CA ASN A 193 -4.38 17.30 -12.75
C ASN A 193 -5.20 17.54 -11.47
N TYR A 194 -4.74 18.41 -10.55
CA TYR A 194 -5.43 18.66 -9.28
C TYR A 194 -6.79 19.34 -9.46
N ASP A 195 -6.95 20.15 -10.50
CA ASP A 195 -8.24 20.72 -10.91
C ASP A 195 -9.30 19.63 -11.16
N VAL A 196 -8.91 18.54 -11.81
CA VAL A 196 -9.78 17.37 -12.02
C VAL A 196 -9.88 16.50 -10.76
N THR A 197 -8.75 16.22 -10.11
CA THR A 197 -8.69 15.32 -8.95
C THR A 197 -9.62 15.77 -7.83
N TRP A 198 -9.72 17.08 -7.58
CA TRP A 198 -10.45 17.65 -6.43
C TRP A 198 -11.78 18.33 -6.80
N THR A 199 -12.27 18.13 -8.04
CA THR A 199 -13.65 18.44 -8.49
C THR A 199 -14.12 19.90 -8.33
N GLY A 200 -13.19 20.86 -8.22
CA GLY A 200 -13.43 22.31 -8.34
C GLY A 200 -14.30 23.00 -7.28
N LYS A 201 -15.05 22.28 -6.44
CA LYS A 201 -15.89 22.86 -5.38
C LYS A 201 -15.28 22.63 -4.01
N GLU A 202 -15.13 23.70 -3.22
CA GLU A 202 -14.56 23.67 -1.86
C GLU A 202 -15.32 22.71 -0.92
N GLU A 203 -16.64 22.58 -1.10
CA GLU A 203 -17.48 21.63 -0.35
C GLU A 203 -17.00 20.18 -0.47
N ASN A 204 -16.45 19.80 -1.63
CA ASN A 204 -15.96 18.44 -1.87
C ASN A 204 -14.62 18.16 -1.18
N TRP A 205 -13.88 19.20 -0.76
CA TRP A 205 -12.54 18.99 -0.18
C TRP A 205 -12.61 18.42 1.23
N LYS A 206 -13.67 18.72 2.00
CA LYS A 206 -13.94 18.03 3.28
C LYS A 206 -14.27 16.57 3.05
N ASP A 207 -15.12 16.29 2.06
CA ASP A 207 -15.45 14.93 1.61
C ASP A 207 -14.24 14.13 1.14
N ALA A 208 -13.20 14.81 0.66
CA ALA A 208 -11.94 14.22 0.25
C ALA A 208 -10.93 14.06 1.38
N SER A 209 -11.22 14.54 2.60
CA SER A 209 -10.25 14.66 3.68
C SER A 209 -10.54 13.67 4.82
N PRO A 210 -9.73 12.61 4.99
CA PRO A 210 -9.99 11.58 6.01
C PRO A 210 -10.03 12.10 7.45
N ILE A 211 -9.34 13.22 7.75
CA ILE A 211 -9.31 13.81 9.09
C ILE A 211 -10.72 14.13 9.64
N TYR A 212 -11.71 14.39 8.78
CA TYR A 212 -13.08 14.70 9.20
C TYR A 212 -13.92 13.47 9.55
N PHE A 213 -13.46 12.27 9.19
CA PHE A 213 -14.19 11.01 9.39
C PHE A 213 -13.59 10.13 10.50
N VAL A 214 -12.50 10.57 11.12
CA VAL A 214 -11.90 9.91 12.29
C VAL A 214 -12.90 9.85 13.44
N SER A 215 -13.15 8.64 13.94
CA SER A 215 -14.15 8.31 14.95
C SER A 215 -13.74 7.07 15.76
N GLU A 216 -14.54 6.68 16.74
CA GLU A 216 -14.38 5.43 17.52
C GLU A 216 -14.39 4.17 16.64
N LYS A 217 -15.08 4.23 15.49
CA LYS A 217 -15.14 3.17 14.49
C LYS A 217 -13.99 3.21 13.47
N THR A 218 -13.00 4.08 13.66
CA THR A 218 -11.78 4.08 12.83
C THR A 218 -10.95 2.85 13.17
N PRO A 219 -10.59 1.99 12.19
CA PRO A 219 -9.72 0.85 12.43
C PRO A 219 -8.39 1.27 13.07
N PRO A 220 -7.71 0.38 13.81
CA PRO A 220 -6.37 0.65 14.34
C PRO A 220 -5.43 1.21 13.26
N ILE A 221 -4.66 2.25 13.59
CA ILE A 221 -3.75 2.91 12.63
C ILE A 221 -2.30 2.79 13.08
N PHE A 222 -1.44 2.35 12.16
CA PHE A 222 0.01 2.40 12.28
C PHE A 222 0.58 3.46 11.32
N MET A 223 1.37 4.41 11.84
CA MET A 223 1.88 5.54 11.06
C MET A 223 3.40 5.54 10.98
N ILE A 224 3.94 5.63 9.76
CA ILE A 224 5.37 5.84 9.50
C ILE A 224 5.52 7.09 8.64
N THR A 225 6.42 8.01 8.99
CA THR A 225 6.62 9.26 8.22
C THR A 225 8.10 9.62 8.12
N GLY A 226 8.52 10.07 6.94
CA GLY A 226 9.88 10.55 6.72
C GLY A 226 10.10 11.93 7.34
N THR A 227 11.18 12.15 8.08
CA THR A 227 11.53 13.48 8.61
C THR A 227 12.10 14.43 7.55
N LYS A 228 12.53 13.88 6.39
CA LYS A 228 13.06 14.64 5.24
C LYS A 228 12.09 14.62 4.06
N THR A 229 10.81 14.30 4.30
CA THR A 229 9.74 14.32 3.28
C THR A 229 9.19 15.73 3.08
N PHE A 230 8.12 15.89 2.30
CA PHE A 230 7.48 17.18 2.08
C PHE A 230 6.91 17.77 3.39
N PRO A 231 7.08 19.09 3.65
CA PRO A 231 6.52 19.73 4.84
C PRO A 231 5.00 19.57 4.99
N SER A 232 4.28 19.53 3.86
CA SER A 232 2.83 19.26 3.84
C SER A 232 2.47 17.87 4.35
N ILE A 233 3.27 16.85 4.03
CA ILE A 233 3.06 15.48 4.54
C ILE A 233 3.33 15.44 6.05
N ILE A 234 4.42 16.06 6.53
CA ILE A 234 4.74 16.07 7.96
C ILE A 234 3.62 16.75 8.77
N SER A 235 3.18 17.93 8.33
CA SER A 235 2.12 18.69 9.00
C SER A 235 0.78 17.97 8.98
N GLN A 236 0.38 17.40 7.85
CA GLN A 236 -0.88 16.65 7.74
C GLN A 236 -0.87 15.37 8.57
N ASN A 237 0.24 14.60 8.62
CA ASN A 237 0.31 13.41 9.48
C ASN A 237 0.24 13.79 10.96
N LYS A 238 0.87 14.89 11.38
CA LYS A 238 0.75 15.40 12.76
C LYS A 238 -0.68 15.82 13.10
N GLY A 239 -1.34 16.59 12.24
CA GLY A 239 -2.73 17.02 12.45
C GLY A 239 -3.72 15.85 12.47
N PHE A 240 -3.51 14.86 11.59
CA PHE A 240 -4.29 13.64 11.59
C PHE A 240 -4.09 12.82 12.87
N LEU A 241 -2.85 12.67 13.34
CA LEU A 241 -2.54 12.01 14.61
C LEU A 241 -3.22 12.69 15.80
N GLU A 242 -3.21 14.03 15.86
CA GLU A 242 -3.86 14.78 16.93
C GLU A 242 -5.36 14.47 17.01
N LYS A 243 -6.04 14.39 15.86
CA LYS A 243 -7.45 14.00 15.80
C LYS A 243 -7.65 12.54 16.18
N LEU A 244 -6.79 11.65 15.69
CA LEU A 244 -6.83 10.21 15.96
C LEU A 244 -6.64 9.88 17.44
N ASN A 245 -5.74 10.58 18.14
CA ASN A 245 -5.44 10.33 19.56
C ASN A 245 -6.64 10.54 20.49
N LYS A 246 -7.72 11.19 20.04
CA LYS A 246 -8.99 11.26 20.78
C LYS A 246 -9.68 9.91 20.91
N PHE A 247 -9.40 8.98 20.00
CA PHE A 247 -10.00 7.64 19.94
C PHE A 247 -8.95 6.52 20.09
N GLN A 248 -7.71 6.75 19.65
CA GLN A 248 -6.60 5.80 19.74
C GLN A 248 -5.38 6.47 20.41
N PRO A 249 -5.41 6.71 21.73
CA PRO A 249 -4.45 7.58 22.44
C PRO A 249 -3.00 7.07 22.44
N ASN A 250 -2.78 5.80 22.15
CA ASN A 250 -1.46 5.18 22.14
C ASN A 250 -0.76 5.25 20.78
N VAL A 251 -1.45 5.73 19.73
CA VAL A 251 -0.86 5.84 18.40
C VAL A 251 0.20 6.94 18.39
N LYS A 252 1.30 6.67 17.70
CA LYS A 252 2.41 7.60 17.49
C LYS A 252 2.89 7.48 16.05
N ILE A 253 3.48 8.56 15.54
CA ILE A 253 4.19 8.50 14.25
C ILE A 253 5.58 7.92 14.48
N ASN A 254 5.89 6.81 13.81
CA ASN A 254 7.25 6.33 13.67
C ASN A 254 8.00 7.19 12.64
N PHE A 255 8.79 8.15 13.13
CA PHE A 255 9.57 9.03 12.28
C PHE A 255 10.87 8.38 11.79
N GLN A 256 11.16 8.52 10.50
CA GLN A 256 12.35 7.95 9.85
C GLN A 256 13.17 9.01 9.14
N SER A 257 14.49 8.99 9.29
CA SER A 257 15.40 9.95 8.63
C SER A 257 15.57 9.71 7.13
N LYS A 258 14.46 9.86 6.38
CA LYS A 258 14.32 9.51 4.96
C LYS A 258 13.49 10.55 4.21
N LYS A 259 13.77 10.70 2.91
CA LYS A 259 12.94 11.45 1.97
C LYS A 259 11.74 10.60 1.50
N HIS A 260 10.78 11.24 0.82
CA HIS A 260 9.52 10.62 0.39
C HIS A 260 9.66 9.28 -0.36
N ILE A 261 10.42 9.23 -1.45
CA ILE A 261 10.61 7.99 -2.24
C ILE A 261 11.41 6.92 -1.47
N PRO A 262 12.50 7.26 -0.74
CA PRO A 262 13.16 6.32 0.17
C PRO A 262 12.26 5.65 1.21
N MET A 263 11.13 6.27 1.60
CA MET A 263 10.16 5.63 2.51
C MET A 263 9.55 4.35 1.94
N MET A 264 9.43 4.24 0.61
CA MET A 264 9.01 3.00 -0.06
C MET A 264 10.20 2.14 -0.49
N ARG A 265 11.27 2.75 -1.02
CA ARG A 265 12.43 2.01 -1.53
C ARG A 265 13.05 1.09 -0.47
N GLN A 266 12.98 1.49 0.80
CA GLN A 266 13.49 0.70 1.91
C GLN A 266 12.86 -0.69 2.06
N PHE A 267 11.62 -0.87 1.58
CA PHE A 267 10.92 -2.16 1.58
C PHE A 267 11.44 -3.13 0.51
N PHE A 268 12.36 -2.71 -0.36
CA PHE A 268 13.07 -3.62 -1.26
C PHE A 268 13.85 -4.68 -0.47
N TRP A 269 14.43 -4.27 0.67
CA TRP A 269 15.18 -5.16 1.55
C TRP A 269 14.24 -5.86 2.54
N PRO A 270 14.09 -7.20 2.48
CA PRO A 270 13.12 -7.93 3.30
C PRO A 270 13.46 -7.96 4.80
N TRP A 271 14.66 -7.53 5.19
CA TRP A 271 15.11 -7.37 6.58
C TRP A 271 14.94 -5.94 7.11
N ASN A 272 14.27 -5.06 6.36
CA ASN A 272 13.95 -3.73 6.85
C ASN A 272 13.09 -3.81 8.12
N LYS A 273 13.45 -3.02 9.15
CA LYS A 273 12.76 -2.98 10.46
C LYS A 273 11.24 -2.78 10.33
N ASN A 274 10.79 -2.03 9.34
CA ASN A 274 9.36 -1.74 9.16
C ASN A 274 8.57 -2.98 8.77
N TYR A 275 9.17 -4.00 8.13
CA TYR A 275 8.46 -5.27 7.96
C TYR A 275 8.15 -5.90 9.31
N LYS A 276 9.10 -5.88 10.24
CA LYS A 276 8.90 -6.44 11.58
C LYS A 276 7.79 -5.67 12.32
N GLU A 277 7.87 -4.35 12.35
CA GLU A 277 6.86 -3.53 13.05
C GLU A 277 5.46 -3.66 12.41
N ILE A 278 5.37 -3.75 11.08
CA ILE A 278 4.09 -3.99 10.39
C ILE A 278 3.55 -5.39 10.70
N LEU A 279 4.41 -6.41 10.74
CA LEU A 279 3.99 -7.76 11.11
C LEU A 279 3.52 -7.83 12.56
N GLU A 280 4.20 -7.15 13.49
CA GLU A 280 3.77 -7.03 14.88
C GLU A 280 2.40 -6.34 14.99
N PHE A 281 2.20 -5.26 14.23
CA PHE A 281 0.90 -4.59 14.14
C PHE A 281 -0.19 -5.52 13.59
N ILE A 282 0.10 -6.29 12.54
CA ILE A 282 -0.84 -7.30 12.00
C ILE A 282 -1.17 -8.35 13.06
N ASP A 283 -0.17 -8.91 13.75
CA ASP A 283 -0.36 -9.97 14.73
C ASP A 283 -1.18 -9.54 15.95
N ILE A 284 -1.10 -8.26 16.34
CA ILE A 284 -1.89 -7.70 17.45
C ILE A 284 -3.38 -7.56 17.08
N HIS A 285 -3.70 -7.40 15.80
CA HIS A 285 -5.03 -7.01 15.33
C HIS A 285 -5.71 -8.06 14.42
N LYS A 286 -5.09 -9.21 14.22
CA LYS A 286 -5.64 -10.33 13.42
C LYS A 286 -6.67 -11.16 14.17
#